data_AF-U2S229-F1
#
_entry.id   AF-U2S229-F1
#
_cell.length_a   1.000
_cell.length_b   1.000
_cell.length_c   1.000
_cell.angle_alpha   90.00
_cell.angle_beta   90.00
_cell.angle_gamma   90.00
#
_symmetry.space_group_name_H-M   'P 1'
#
loop_
_entity.id
_entity.type
_entity.pdbx_description
1 polymer ?
#
loop_
_entity_poly.entity_id
_entity_poly.type
_entity_poly.pdbx_seq_one_letter_code
_entity_poly.pdbx_strand_id
1 'polypeptide(L)'
;MLNVNTNGLLVDAEFLMNYKNYNLSGEEAIFLLQINYLTEQGKKIFSVNSFSVALNMSEKDIFSMLDSLLRKRVIKLAKNNRISFIIFNTEDNFYTLKELLKLVESIVSRMLTSREIDIISSWIDRKFLKSEIDEALNISKNINYVNGILNNKINNEMINSEESENILGYDWLNK
;
A
#
# COMPACT_ATOMS: atom_id res chain seq x y z
N MET A 1 14.94 12.40 2.75
CA MET A 1 14.70 11.41 3.80
C MET A 1 15.90 11.42 4.73
N LEU A 2 15.73 11.85 5.97
CA LEU A 2 16.76 11.72 7.00
C LEU A 2 16.62 10.32 7.58
N ASN A 3 17.47 9.42 7.10
CA ASN A 3 17.66 8.10 7.69
C ASN A 3 18.42 8.26 8.99
N VAL A 4 17.69 8.26 10.11
CA VAL A 4 18.31 8.13 11.43
C VAL A 4 18.35 6.65 11.75
N ASN A 5 19.54 6.06 11.56
CA ASN A 5 19.82 4.67 11.88
C ASN A 5 19.95 4.52 13.40
N THR A 6 18.90 4.02 14.05
CA THR A 6 18.99 3.51 15.42
C THR A 6 18.45 2.09 15.42
N ASN A 7 19.18 1.17 16.06
CA ASN A 7 18.84 -0.25 16.26
C ASN A 7 17.59 -0.45 17.15
N GLY A 8 16.47 0.19 16.81
CA GLY A 8 15.21 0.19 17.55
C GLY A 8 14.11 0.65 16.61
N LEU A 9 12.96 -0.03 16.70
CA LEU A 9 11.69 0.23 16.01
C LEU A 9 11.75 1.46 15.08
N LEU A 10 11.89 1.24 13.77
CA LEU A 10 11.66 2.30 12.78
C LEU A 10 10.16 2.63 12.86
N VAL A 11 9.82 3.55 13.76
CA VAL A 11 8.44 3.98 13.94
C VAL A 11 8.16 5.00 12.86
N ASP A 12 7.30 4.63 11.92
CA ASP A 12 6.79 5.58 10.95
C ASP A 12 6.00 6.67 11.69
N ALA A 13 6.59 7.86 11.76
CA ALA A 13 5.99 9.01 12.43
C ALA A 13 4.66 9.40 11.78
N GLU A 14 4.50 9.13 10.48
CA GLU A 14 3.25 9.32 9.76
C GLU A 14 2.19 8.34 10.26
N PHE A 15 2.55 7.07 10.47
CA PHE A 15 1.65 6.09 11.08
C PHE A 15 1.23 6.49 12.50
N LEU A 16 2.16 6.92 13.36
CA LEU A 16 1.82 7.34 14.72
C LEU A 16 0.91 8.57 14.78
N MET A 17 0.98 9.46 13.80
CA MET A 17 0.07 10.60 13.72
C MET A 17 -1.31 10.20 13.18
N ASN A 18 -1.38 9.13 12.39
CA ASN A 18 -2.56 8.77 11.60
C ASN A 18 -3.21 7.42 11.97
N TYR A 19 -2.73 6.68 12.99
CA TYR A 19 -3.21 5.33 13.31
C TYR A 19 -4.73 5.27 13.57
N LYS A 20 -5.31 6.36 14.08
CA LYS A 20 -6.76 6.49 14.31
C LYS A 20 -7.57 6.40 13.02
N ASN A 21 -7.01 6.81 11.88
CA ASN A 21 -7.66 6.70 10.56
C ASN A 21 -7.88 5.24 10.15
N TYR A 22 -7.09 4.31 10.71
CA TYR A 22 -7.25 2.87 10.52
C TYR A 22 -8.12 2.22 11.61
N ASN A 23 -8.86 3.04 12.39
CA ASN A 23 -9.69 2.58 13.50
C ASN A 23 -8.90 1.78 14.57
N LEU A 24 -7.62 2.09 14.74
CA LEU A 24 -6.76 1.45 15.74
C LEU A 24 -6.79 2.23 17.06
N SER A 25 -6.80 1.48 18.17
CA SER A 25 -6.48 2.02 19.49
C SER A 25 -4.97 2.25 19.62
N GLY A 26 -4.55 3.00 20.64
CA GLY A 26 -3.12 3.19 20.91
C GLY A 26 -2.42 1.85 21.20
N GLU A 27 -3.06 0.98 21.99
CA GLU A 27 -2.53 -0.36 22.31
C GLU A 27 -2.40 -1.23 21.05
N GLU A 28 -3.40 -1.22 20.17
CA GLU A 28 -3.36 -1.98 18.92
C GLU A 28 -2.28 -1.44 17.96
N ALA A 29 -2.10 -0.12 17.89
CA ALA A 29 -1.08 0.50 17.04
C ALA A 29 0.34 0.15 17.52
N ILE A 30 0.58 0.17 18.84
CA ILE A 30 1.85 -0.25 19.43
C ILE A 30 2.08 -1.75 19.21
N PHE A 31 1.07 -2.58 19.47
CA PHE A 31 1.16 -4.01 19.22
C PHE A 31 1.49 -4.31 17.76
N LEU A 32 0.84 -3.62 16.82
CA LEU A 32 1.08 -3.72 15.38
C LEU A 32 2.52 -3.39 14.98
N LEU A 33 3.11 -2.34 15.56
CA LEU A 33 4.52 -1.98 15.35
C LEU A 33 5.48 -3.03 15.93
N GLN A 34 5.16 -3.56 17.12
CA GLN A 34 5.97 -4.59 17.76
C GLN A 34 5.98 -5.88 16.95
N ILE A 35 4.82 -6.34 16.47
CA ILE A 35 4.76 -7.55 15.63
C ILE A 35 5.41 -7.32 14.26
N ASN A 36 5.32 -6.12 13.69
CA ASN A 36 6.01 -5.76 12.45
C ASN A 36 7.53 -5.87 12.61
N TYR A 37 8.06 -5.40 13.74
CA TYR A 37 9.47 -5.52 14.08
C TYR A 37 9.89 -6.98 14.31
N LEU A 38 9.14 -7.73 15.15
CA LEU A 38 9.47 -9.13 15.48
C LEU A 38 9.38 -10.07 14.27
N THR A 39 8.54 -9.75 13.29
CA THR A 39 8.42 -10.51 12.04
C THR A 39 9.40 -10.04 10.94
N GLU A 40 10.28 -9.07 11.22
CA GLU A 40 11.15 -8.44 10.21
C GLU A 40 10.36 -8.00 8.97
N GLN A 41 9.29 -7.23 9.18
CA GLN A 41 8.39 -6.77 8.11
C GLN A 41 7.70 -7.93 7.36
N GLY A 42 7.29 -8.97 8.10
CA GLY A 42 6.60 -10.13 7.51
C GLY A 42 7.51 -11.16 6.82
N LYS A 43 8.83 -11.01 6.89
CA LYS A 43 9.79 -11.99 6.35
C LYS A 43 9.85 -13.26 7.20
N LYS A 44 9.73 -13.11 8.52
CA LYS A 44 9.79 -14.22 9.49
C LYS A 44 8.41 -14.81 9.76
N ILE A 45 8.38 -16.11 10.00
CA ILE A 45 7.16 -16.86 10.36
C ILE A 45 6.69 -16.41 11.75
N PHE A 46 5.39 -16.15 11.87
CA PHE A 46 4.78 -15.81 13.14
C PHE A 46 4.65 -17.05 14.02
N SER A 47 5.01 -16.91 15.31
CA SER A 47 4.88 -17.96 16.31
C SER A 47 4.41 -17.34 17.64
N VAL A 48 3.25 -17.79 18.12
CA VAL A 48 2.62 -17.24 19.34
C VAL A 48 3.54 -17.39 20.55
N ASN A 49 4.20 -18.55 20.70
CA ASN A 49 5.06 -18.83 21.84
C ASN A 49 6.29 -17.89 21.88
N SER A 50 6.93 -17.64 20.73
CA SER A 50 8.08 -16.73 20.69
C SER A 50 7.67 -15.27 20.91
N PHE A 51 6.46 -14.90 20.48
CA PHE A 51 5.92 -13.55 20.65
C PHE A 51 5.42 -13.32 22.08
N SER A 52 4.85 -14.34 22.73
CA SER A 52 4.45 -14.28 24.15
C SER A 52 5.64 -14.00 25.05
N VAL A 53 6.76 -14.69 24.81
CA VAL A 53 8.02 -14.46 25.53
C VAL A 53 8.61 -13.08 25.21
N ALA A 54 8.62 -12.68 23.94
CA ALA A 54 9.20 -11.40 23.53
C ALA A 54 8.41 -10.17 23.99
N LEU A 55 7.08 -10.26 24.05
CA LEU A 55 6.18 -9.16 24.41
C LEU A 55 5.78 -9.18 25.89
N ASN A 56 6.13 -10.23 26.62
CA ASN A 56 5.66 -10.48 27.99
C ASN A 56 4.12 -10.40 28.10
N MET A 57 3.43 -10.96 27.10
CA MET A 57 1.98 -11.00 26.99
C MET A 57 1.47 -12.44 27.04
N SER A 58 0.26 -12.65 27.56
CA SER A 58 -0.36 -13.98 27.50
C SER A 58 -0.72 -14.36 26.06
N GLU A 59 -0.71 -15.65 25.75
CA GLU A 59 -1.11 -16.13 24.41
C GLU A 59 -2.53 -15.69 24.05
N LYS A 60 -3.44 -15.70 25.04
CA LYS A 60 -4.83 -15.27 24.88
C LYS A 60 -4.91 -13.81 24.45
N ASP A 61 -4.11 -12.94 25.05
CA ASP A 61 -4.11 -11.51 24.70
C ASP A 61 -3.52 -11.27 23.32
N ILE A 62 -2.47 -12.00 22.95
CA ILE A 62 -1.89 -11.98 21.59
C ILE A 62 -2.93 -12.39 20.54
N PHE A 63 -3.68 -13.47 20.79
CA PHE A 63 -4.75 -13.90 19.89
C PHE A 63 -5.85 -12.85 19.78
N SER A 64 -6.27 -12.26 20.91
CA SER A 64 -7.28 -11.21 20.92
C SER A 64 -6.86 -9.99 20.10
N MET A 65 -5.60 -9.56 20.23
CA MET A 65 -5.08 -8.42 19.46
C MET A 65 -4.93 -8.76 17.99
N LEU A 66 -4.42 -9.94 17.63
CA LEU A 66 -4.35 -10.37 16.23
C LEU A 66 -5.72 -10.47 15.58
N ASP A 67 -6.71 -11.01 16.28
CA ASP A 67 -8.08 -11.11 15.80
C ASP A 67 -8.70 -9.72 15.58
N SER A 68 -8.42 -8.76 16.48
CA SER A 68 -8.82 -7.37 16.27
C SER A 68 -8.17 -6.76 15.01
N LEU A 69 -6.86 -6.93 14.84
CA LEU A 69 -6.12 -6.42 13.68
C LEU A 69 -6.58 -7.06 12.36
N LEU A 70 -6.92 -8.36 12.36
CA LEU A 70 -7.47 -9.07 11.20
C LEU A 70 -8.86 -8.57 10.84
N ARG A 71 -9.76 -8.40 11.83
CA ARG A 71 -11.10 -7.83 11.62
C ARG A 71 -11.04 -6.42 11.04
N LYS A 72 -10.10 -5.61 11.50
CA LYS A 72 -9.85 -4.24 11.01
C LYS A 72 -9.13 -4.21 9.66
N ARG A 73 -8.78 -5.37 9.09
CA ARG A 73 -8.10 -5.52 7.80
C ARG A 73 -6.77 -4.75 7.72
N VAL A 74 -6.09 -4.56 8.84
CA VAL A 74 -4.76 -3.92 8.85
C VAL A 74 -3.62 -4.91 8.63
N ILE A 75 -3.89 -6.20 8.89
CA ILE A 75 -2.98 -7.32 8.61
C ILE A 75 -3.71 -8.44 7.87
N LYS A 76 -2.95 -9.29 7.19
CA LYS A 76 -3.43 -10.54 6.58
C LYS A 76 -2.48 -11.68 6.91
N LEU A 77 -3.02 -12.84 7.25
CA LEU A 77 -2.23 -14.06 7.40
C LEU A 77 -2.02 -14.71 6.03
N ALA A 78 -0.77 -14.90 5.65
CA ALA A 78 -0.38 -15.65 4.46
C ALA A 78 -0.42 -17.17 4.73
N LYS A 79 -0.55 -17.96 3.66
CA LYS A 79 -0.65 -19.43 3.73
C LYS A 79 0.57 -20.13 4.36
N ASN A 80 1.69 -19.42 4.51
CA ASN A 80 2.93 -19.89 5.12
C ASN A 80 3.11 -19.40 6.57
N ASN A 81 2.03 -19.04 7.25
CA ASN A 81 2.03 -18.49 8.62
C ASN A 81 2.88 -17.20 8.76
N ARG A 82 3.04 -16.43 7.68
CA ARG A 82 3.63 -15.09 7.72
C ARG A 82 2.52 -14.04 7.84
N ILE A 83 2.85 -12.93 8.49
CA ILE A 83 1.96 -11.77 8.60
C ILE A 83 2.31 -10.79 7.49
N SER A 84 1.31 -10.44 6.69
CA SER A 84 1.38 -9.36 5.72
C SER A 84 0.78 -8.11 6.34
N PHE A 85 1.54 -7.03 6.42
CA PHE A 85 1.09 -5.75 6.97
C PHE A 85 0.52 -4.89 5.86
N ILE A 86 -0.79 -4.72 5.79
CA ILE A 86 -1.44 -3.98 4.70
C ILE A 86 -1.15 -2.47 4.84
N ILE A 87 -1.15 -1.97 6.07
CA ILE A 87 -0.93 -0.54 6.37
C ILE A 87 0.50 -0.06 6.14
N PHE A 88 1.48 -0.95 6.29
CA PHE A 88 2.91 -0.68 6.03
C PHE A 88 3.31 -1.13 4.63
N ASN A 89 2.36 -1.64 3.83
CA ASN A 89 2.58 -1.93 2.43
C ASN A 89 2.52 -0.63 1.61
N THR A 90 3.35 0.33 2.03
CA THR A 90 3.80 1.47 1.24
C THR A 90 5.12 1.13 0.54
N GLU A 91 5.40 -0.15 0.31
CA GLU A 91 6.42 -0.54 -0.66
C GLU A 91 5.90 -0.19 -2.06
N ASP A 92 6.41 0.94 -2.54
CA ASP A 92 6.92 1.12 -3.90
C ASP A 92 5.96 1.03 -5.08
N ASN A 93 4.66 0.92 -4.86
CA ASN A 93 3.74 0.88 -5.97
C ASN A 93 3.33 2.26 -6.49
N PHE A 94 3.56 3.36 -5.77
CA PHE A 94 3.20 4.71 -6.26
C PHE A 94 4.42 5.63 -6.24
N TYR A 95 4.59 6.43 -7.29
CA TYR A 95 5.59 7.49 -7.27
C TYR A 95 5.14 8.60 -6.34
N THR A 96 6.07 9.20 -5.59
CA THR A 96 5.82 10.54 -5.05
C THR A 96 5.88 11.56 -6.19
N LEU A 97 5.17 12.70 -6.08
CA LEU A 97 5.23 13.76 -7.09
C LEU A 97 6.68 14.17 -7.41
N LYS A 98 7.52 14.27 -6.38
CA LYS A 98 8.94 14.63 -6.53
C LYS A 98 9.73 13.58 -7.32
N GLU A 99 9.49 12.30 -7.08
CA GLU A 99 10.16 11.21 -7.82
C GLU A 99 9.68 11.17 -9.26
N LEU A 100 8.37 11.29 -9.48
CA LEU A 100 7.77 11.28 -10.80
C LEU A 100 8.27 12.44 -11.66
N LEU A 101 8.30 13.66 -11.12
CA LEU A 101 8.82 14.83 -11.83
C LEU A 101 10.28 14.63 -12.22
N LYS A 102 11.14 14.15 -11.31
CA LYS A 102 12.54 13.87 -11.61
C LYS A 102 12.71 12.78 -12.69
N LEU A 103 11.90 11.73 -12.63
CA LEU A 103 11.95 10.62 -13.57
C LEU A 103 11.54 11.09 -14.98
N VAL A 104 10.45 11.86 -15.08
CA VAL A 104 10.00 12.41 -16.37
C VAL A 104 11.02 13.44 -16.90
N GLU A 105 11.57 14.33 -16.06
CA GLU A 105 12.63 15.26 -16.46
C GLU A 105 13.88 14.53 -16.99
N SER A 106 14.27 13.41 -16.36
CA SER A 106 15.37 12.58 -16.82
C SER A 106 15.10 11.97 -18.20
N ILE A 107 13.87 11.50 -18.45
CA ILE A 107 13.47 10.83 -19.70
C ILE A 107 13.36 11.82 -20.86
N VAL A 108 12.76 12.98 -20.60
CA VAL A 108 12.51 14.01 -21.62
C VAL A 108 13.76 14.90 -21.81
N SER A 109 14.71 14.87 -20.87
CA SER A 109 15.98 15.62 -20.90
C SER A 109 15.78 17.14 -21.09
N ARG A 110 14.68 17.68 -20.57
CA ARG A 110 14.35 19.10 -20.55
C ARG A 110 13.50 19.44 -19.33
N MET A 111 13.40 20.72 -19.01
CA MET A 111 12.43 21.19 -18.01
C MET A 111 10.99 20.97 -18.50
N LEU A 112 10.14 20.57 -17.56
CA LEU A 112 8.72 20.38 -17.78
C LEU A 112 8.02 21.74 -17.85
N THR A 113 7.05 21.85 -18.75
CA THR A 113 6.18 23.04 -18.81
C THR A 113 5.10 22.96 -17.72
N SER A 114 4.52 24.09 -17.32
CA SER A 114 3.45 24.12 -16.31
C SER A 114 2.29 23.17 -16.65
N ARG A 115 1.87 23.12 -17.92
CA ARG A 115 0.85 22.17 -18.39
C ARG A 115 1.23 20.71 -18.20
N GLU A 116 2.49 20.36 -18.37
CA GLU A 116 2.98 18.99 -18.20
C GLU A 116 3.08 18.60 -16.72
N ILE A 117 3.45 19.56 -15.87
CA ILE A 117 3.44 19.38 -14.41
C ILE A 117 2.02 19.14 -13.91
N ASP A 118 1.04 19.88 -14.43
CA ASP A 118 -0.38 19.67 -14.08
C ASP A 118 -0.85 18.26 -14.47
N ILE A 119 -0.48 17.79 -15.67
CA ILE A 119 -0.79 16.42 -16.13
C ILE A 119 -0.15 15.37 -15.21
N ILE A 120 1.14 15.54 -14.89
CA ILE A 120 1.86 14.60 -14.02
C ILE A 120 1.27 14.60 -12.61
N SER A 121 0.86 15.75 -12.09
CA SER A 121 0.18 15.85 -10.80
C SER A 121 -1.15 15.10 -10.81
N SER A 122 -1.90 15.18 -11.92
CA SER A 122 -3.13 14.40 -12.08
C SER A 122 -2.91 12.88 -12.06
N TRP A 123 -1.72 12.40 -12.43
CA TRP A 123 -1.38 10.97 -12.33
C TRP A 123 -1.24 10.51 -10.88
N ILE A 124 -0.73 11.38 -10.01
CA ILE A 124 -0.65 11.15 -8.56
C ILE A 124 -2.04 11.13 -7.95
N ASP A 125 -2.89 12.09 -8.31
CA ASP A 125 -4.28 12.18 -7.82
C ASP A 125 -5.10 10.95 -8.20
N ARG A 126 -4.85 10.40 -9.40
CA ARG A 126 -5.49 9.18 -9.92
C ARG A 126 -4.89 7.89 -9.37
N LYS A 127 -3.81 7.96 -8.59
CA LYS A 127 -3.13 6.80 -7.97
C LYS A 127 -2.73 5.73 -8.99
N PHE A 128 -2.01 6.11 -10.05
CA PHE A 128 -1.40 5.13 -10.97
C PHE A 128 -0.20 4.43 -10.35
N LEU A 129 -0.06 3.14 -10.63
CA LEU A 129 1.05 2.33 -10.14
C LEU A 129 2.37 2.70 -10.87
N LYS A 130 3.52 2.55 -10.19
CA LYS A 130 4.85 2.81 -10.77
C LYS A 130 5.07 1.98 -12.03
N SER A 131 4.67 0.70 -12.02
CA SER A 131 4.78 -0.20 -13.18
C SER A 131 3.98 0.29 -14.39
N GLU A 132 2.82 0.90 -14.17
CA GLU A 132 1.97 1.41 -15.26
C GLU A 132 2.56 2.67 -15.87
N ILE A 133 3.08 3.55 -15.02
CA ILE A 133 3.77 4.78 -15.42
C ILE A 133 5.05 4.43 -16.18
N ASP A 134 5.85 3.49 -15.67
CA ASP A 134 7.11 3.07 -16.30
C ASP A 134 6.87 2.41 -17.66
N GLU A 135 5.85 1.55 -17.77
CA GLU A 135 5.47 0.94 -19.05
C GLU A 135 5.03 2.01 -20.06
N ALA A 136 4.19 2.96 -19.64
CA ALA A 136 3.71 4.02 -20.52
C ALA A 136 4.85 4.96 -20.96
N LEU A 137 5.79 5.28 -20.06
CA LEU A 137 6.98 6.10 -20.36
C LEU A 137 8.00 5.36 -21.23
N ASN A 138 8.06 4.03 -21.15
CA ASN A 138 8.90 3.22 -22.05
C ASN A 138 8.34 3.22 -23.48
N ILE A 139 7.01 3.29 -23.64
CA ILE A 139 6.36 3.37 -24.95
C ILE A 139 6.58 4.73 -25.61
N SER A 140 6.51 5.83 -24.84
CA SER A 140 6.65 7.17 -25.42
C SER A 140 7.20 8.19 -24.43
N LYS A 141 8.02 9.10 -24.97
CA LYS A 141 8.53 10.28 -24.24
C LYS A 141 7.56 11.47 -24.27
N ASN A 142 6.46 11.37 -25.02
CA ASN A 142 5.48 12.45 -25.11
C ASN A 142 4.45 12.32 -23.97
N ILE A 143 4.52 13.24 -23.01
CA ILE A 143 3.68 13.24 -21.79
C ILE A 143 2.18 13.21 -22.10
N ASN A 144 1.73 13.91 -23.16
CA ASN A 144 0.31 13.87 -23.56
C ASN A 144 -0.10 12.49 -24.07
N TYR A 145 0.81 11.81 -24.78
CA TYR A 145 0.57 10.46 -25.27
C TYR A 145 0.57 9.43 -24.13
N VAL A 146 1.52 9.56 -23.20
CA VAL A 146 1.59 8.75 -21.97
C VAL A 146 0.30 8.92 -21.15
N ASN A 147 -0.19 10.15 -21.00
CA ASN A 147 -1.47 10.43 -20.35
C ASN A 147 -2.64 9.73 -21.06
N GLY A 148 -2.63 9.69 -22.39
CA GLY A 148 -3.61 8.95 -23.19
C GLY A 148 -3.60 7.45 -22.93
N ILE A 149 -2.41 6.82 -22.86
CA ILE A 149 -2.26 5.40 -22.55
C ILE A 149 -2.83 5.08 -21.16
N LEU A 150 -2.43 5.88 -20.16
CA LEU A 150 -2.86 5.69 -18.77
C LEU A 150 -4.39 5.85 -18.63
N ASN A 151 -4.99 6.81 -19.32
CA ASN A 151 -6.44 7.01 -19.28
C ASN A 151 -7.22 5.93 -20.03
N ASN A 152 -6.68 5.40 -21.14
CA ASN A 152 -7.32 4.29 -21.86
C ASN A 152 -7.29 2.98 -21.05
N LYS A 153 -6.24 2.75 -20.24
CA LYS A 153 -6.21 1.62 -19.31
C LYS A 153 -7.30 1.73 -18.25
N ILE A 154 -7.47 2.90 -17.61
CA ILE A 154 -8.56 3.14 -16.65
C ILE A 154 -9.93 2.88 -17.28
N ASN A 155 -10.17 3.38 -18.51
CA ASN A 155 -11.46 3.19 -19.17
C ASN A 155 -11.75 1.71 -19.45
N ASN A 156 -10.75 0.91 -19.83
CA ASN A 156 -10.92 -0.53 -20.03
C ASN A 156 -11.16 -1.29 -18.71
N GLU A 157 -10.53 -0.87 -17.61
CA GLU A 157 -10.79 -1.47 -16.28
C GLU A 157 -12.18 -1.12 -15.75
N MET A 158 -12.67 0.10 -15.97
CA MET A 158 -14.04 0.49 -15.63
C MET A 158 -15.06 -0.31 -16.44
N ILE A 159 -14.86 -0.47 -17.74
CA ILE A 159 -15.74 -1.28 -18.61
C ILE A 159 -15.74 -2.76 -18.18
N ASN A 160 -14.58 -3.34 -17.85
CA ASN A 160 -14.50 -4.71 -17.34
C ASN A 160 -15.12 -4.86 -15.93
N SER A 161 -15.07 -3.82 -15.10
CA SER A 161 -15.70 -3.84 -13.78
C SER A 161 -17.23 -3.80 -13.86
N GLU A 162 -17.80 -3.01 -14.79
CA GLU A 162 -19.25 -3.00 -15.08
C GLU A 162 -19.74 -4.33 -15.69
N GLU A 163 -18.90 -5.03 -16.47
CA GLU A 163 -19.21 -6.39 -16.93
C GLU A 163 -19.11 -7.43 -15.79
N SER A 164 -18.21 -7.22 -14.81
CA SER A 164 -18.10 -8.12 -13.64
C SER A 164 -19.17 -7.89 -12.57
N GLU A 165 -19.75 -6.69 -12.47
CA GLU A 165 -20.92 -6.42 -11.61
C GLU A 165 -22.21 -7.08 -12.13
N ASN A 166 -22.23 -7.52 -13.39
CA ASN A 166 -23.31 -8.35 -13.94
C ASN A 166 -23.16 -9.87 -13.64
N ILE A 167 -22.13 -10.27 -12.87
CA ILE A 167 -21.94 -11.65 -12.37
C ILE A 167 -22.28 -11.73 -10.87
N LEU A 168 -23.27 -10.95 -10.41
CA LEU A 168 -24.09 -11.30 -9.26
C LEU A 168 -25.50 -11.57 -9.77
N GLY A 169 -25.60 -12.70 -10.48
CA GLY A 169 -26.86 -13.27 -10.93
C GLY A 169 -27.86 -13.34 -9.78
N TYR A 170 -29.04 -12.78 -10.04
CA TYR A 170 -30.25 -12.96 -9.26
C TYR A 170 -30.60 -14.45 -9.12
N ASP A 171 -29.99 -15.14 -8.15
CA ASP A 171 -30.30 -16.54 -7.81
C ASP A 171 -31.03 -16.68 -6.46
N TRP A 172 -31.60 -15.59 -5.93
CA TRP A 172 -32.35 -15.60 -4.67
C TRP A 172 -33.88 -15.70 -4.81
N LEU A 173 -34.40 -16.10 -5.98
CA LEU A 173 -35.84 -16.34 -6.18
C LEU A 173 -36.13 -17.64 -6.95
N ASN A 174 -35.71 -18.79 -6.44
CA ASN A 174 -36.30 -20.08 -6.82
C ASN A 174 -36.12 -21.16 -5.75
N LYS A 175 -36.96 -21.12 -4.70
CA LYS A 175 -37.83 -22.20 -4.20
C LYS A 175 -38.36 -21.89 -2.81
#